data_AF-A0A2V8IG45-F1
#
_entry.id   AF-A0A2V8IG45-F1
#
_cell.length_a   1.000
_cell.length_b   1.000
_cell.length_c   1.000
_cell.angle_alpha   90.00
_cell.angle_beta   90.00
_cell.angle_gamma   90.00
#
_symmetry.space_group_name_H-M   'P 1'
#
loop_
_entity.id
_entity.type
_entity.pdbx_description
1 polymer ?
#
loop_
_entity_poly.entity_id
_entity_poly.type
_entity_poly.pdbx_seq_one_letter_code
_entity_poly.pdbx_strand_id
1 'polypeptide(L)'
;PHYHEWLTPRQFGERFGVSAEDMNVIVEWLETRGLHVDQVSNGRREIEFSGTARQIEQVFLTEIHRYEFNGEMHVANATDISIPQALAGIVAEVVSLHDFVS
;
A
#
# COMPACT_ATOMS: atom_id res chain seq x y z
N PRO A 1 -5.32 -33.61 9.02
CA PRO A 1 -3.98 -34.17 9.29
C PRO A 1 -2.88 -33.08 9.44
N HIS A 2 -3.24 -31.88 9.93
CA HIS A 2 -2.29 -30.78 10.19
C HIS A 2 -2.64 -30.09 11.53
N TYR A 3 -2.98 -30.88 12.54
CA TYR A 3 -3.30 -30.33 13.86
C TYR A 3 -2.00 -29.82 14.51
N HIS A 4 -1.98 -28.56 14.93
CA HIS A 4 -0.81 -27.86 15.49
C HIS A 4 0.40 -27.69 14.56
N GLU A 5 0.22 -27.88 13.25
CA GLU A 5 1.24 -27.58 12.23
C GLU A 5 0.94 -26.23 11.57
N TRP A 6 1.12 -25.15 12.33
CA TRP A 6 0.85 -23.79 11.85
C TRP A 6 1.84 -23.37 10.77
N LEU A 7 1.32 -22.73 9.72
CA LEU A 7 2.16 -22.14 8.68
C LEU A 7 2.93 -20.94 9.24
N THR A 8 4.20 -20.82 8.85
CA THR A 8 4.92 -19.56 8.99
C THR A 8 4.34 -18.52 8.02
N PRO A 9 4.53 -17.20 8.27
CA PRO A 9 4.07 -16.16 7.34
C PRO A 9 4.54 -16.36 5.90
N ARG A 10 5.78 -16.84 5.70
CA ARG A 10 6.33 -17.13 4.37
C ARG A 10 5.58 -18.27 3.69
N GLN A 11 5.33 -19.37 4.40
CA GLN A 11 4.57 -20.51 3.86
C GLN A 11 3.12 -20.13 3.58
N PHE A 12 2.54 -19.23 4.37
CA PHE A 12 1.24 -18.66 4.08
C PHE A 12 1.28 -17.85 2.78
N GLY A 13 2.25 -16.95 2.62
CA GLY A 13 2.39 -16.13 1.42
C GLY A 13 2.65 -16.92 0.15
N GLU A 14 3.39 -18.04 0.24
CA GLU A 14 3.59 -18.97 -0.88
C GLU A 14 2.30 -19.64 -1.35
N ARG A 15 1.32 -19.83 -0.46
CA ARG A 15 0.08 -20.58 -0.74
C ARG A 15 -1.12 -19.68 -1.00
N PHE A 16 -1.18 -18.54 -0.34
CA PHE A 16 -2.37 -17.68 -0.26
C PHE A 16 -2.08 -16.20 -0.45
N GLY A 17 -0.80 -15.82 -0.56
CA GLY A 17 -0.41 -14.44 -0.87
C GLY A 17 -0.46 -14.17 -2.38
N VAL A 18 -0.22 -12.92 -2.73
CA VAL A 18 -0.03 -12.50 -4.12
C VAL A 18 1.17 -13.24 -4.74
N SER A 19 1.10 -13.53 -6.04
CA SER A 19 2.19 -14.19 -6.75
C SER A 19 3.48 -13.35 -6.68
N ALA A 20 4.65 -14.00 -6.72
CA ALA A 20 5.90 -13.25 -6.67
C ALA A 20 6.06 -12.31 -7.88
N GLU A 21 5.52 -12.69 -9.04
CA GLU A 21 5.53 -11.88 -10.25
C GLU A 21 4.65 -10.63 -10.12
N ASP A 22 3.41 -10.79 -9.67
CA ASP A 22 2.50 -9.66 -9.44
C ASP A 22 3.02 -8.71 -8.36
N MET A 23 3.66 -9.24 -7.31
CA MET A 23 4.33 -8.43 -6.29
C MET A 23 5.44 -7.58 -6.90
N ASN A 24 6.27 -8.16 -7.77
CA ASN A 24 7.34 -7.43 -8.45
C ASN A 24 6.78 -6.33 -9.36
N VAL A 25 5.67 -6.58 -10.05
CA VAL A 25 5.01 -5.55 -10.88
C VAL A 25 4.59 -4.33 -10.04
N ILE A 26 4.07 -4.54 -8.83
CA ILE A 26 3.70 -3.44 -7.93
C ILE A 26 4.94 -2.72 -7.41
N VAL A 27 5.97 -3.47 -6.98
CA VAL A 27 7.24 -2.90 -6.50
C VAL A 27 7.88 -2.04 -7.59
N GLU A 28 8.02 -2.55 -8.81
CA GLU A 28 8.57 -1.81 -9.94
C GLU A 28 7.74 -0.56 -10.25
N TRP A 29 6.41 -0.64 -10.20
CA TRP A 29 5.56 0.53 -10.40
C TRP A 29 5.81 1.61 -9.35
N LEU A 30 5.91 1.25 -8.05
CA LEU A 30 6.20 2.22 -6.99
C LEU A 30 7.59 2.85 -7.18
N GLU A 31 8.62 2.03 -7.42
CA GLU A 31 10.00 2.47 -7.56
C GLU A 31 10.22 3.35 -8.80
N THR A 32 9.63 2.99 -9.95
CA THR A 32 9.72 3.80 -11.18
C THR A 32 9.03 5.15 -11.05
N ARG A 33 8.11 5.30 -10.09
CA ARG A 33 7.49 6.58 -9.73
C ARG A 33 8.28 7.35 -8.67
N GLY A 34 9.43 6.83 -8.25
CA GLY A 34 10.33 7.45 -7.29
C GLY A 34 9.94 7.26 -5.83
N LEU A 35 8.96 6.39 -5.54
CA LEU A 35 8.68 5.95 -4.18
C LEU A 35 9.73 4.91 -3.76
N HIS A 36 10.00 4.80 -2.47
CA HIS A 36 10.91 3.81 -1.92
C HIS A 36 10.12 2.66 -1.32
N VAL A 37 10.37 1.43 -1.75
CA VAL A 37 9.76 0.25 -1.12
C VAL A 37 10.60 -0.13 0.10
N ASP A 38 10.04 0.06 1.29
CA ASP A 38 10.69 -0.21 2.57
C ASP A 38 10.64 -1.71 2.90
N GLN A 39 9.47 -2.34 2.70
CA GLN A 39 9.29 -3.75 3.01
C GLN A 39 8.21 -4.41 2.14
N VAL A 40 8.51 -5.63 1.68
CA VAL A 40 7.47 -6.57 1.24
C VAL A 40 7.20 -7.57 2.36
N SER A 41 5.95 -7.64 2.82
CA SER A 41 5.57 -8.58 3.88
C SER A 41 5.81 -10.04 3.48
N ASN A 42 6.28 -10.88 4.41
CA ASN A 42 6.51 -12.32 4.14
C ASN A 42 5.23 -13.05 3.71
N GLY A 43 4.06 -12.57 4.13
CA GLY A 43 2.76 -13.09 3.71
C GLY A 43 2.34 -12.65 2.30
N ARG A 44 3.08 -11.76 1.63
CA ARG A 44 2.78 -11.18 0.31
C ARG A 44 1.37 -10.62 0.21
N ARG A 45 1.00 -9.81 1.20
CA ARG A 45 -0.31 -9.16 1.29
C ARG A 45 -0.24 -7.65 1.42
N GLU A 46 0.96 -7.13 1.66
CA GLU A 46 1.22 -5.74 1.95
C GLU A 46 2.64 -5.39 1.50
N ILE A 47 2.76 -4.16 1.00
CA ILE A 47 4.01 -3.49 0.69
C ILE A 47 4.02 -2.20 1.49
N GLU A 48 5.04 -2.03 2.33
CA GLU A 48 5.35 -0.77 2.99
C GLU A 48 6.26 0.04 2.07
N PHE A 49 5.91 1.31 1.87
CA PHE A 49 6.66 2.21 1.02
C PHE A 49 6.58 3.64 1.55
N SER A 50 7.54 4.45 1.14
CA SER A 50 7.68 5.84 1.57
C SER A 50 7.99 6.77 0.40
N GLY A 51 7.67 8.05 0.60
CA GLY A 51 7.87 9.10 -0.39
C GLY A 51 7.51 10.47 0.16
N THR A 52 7.89 11.52 -0.55
CA THR A 52 7.44 12.89 -0.24
C THR A 52 5.96 13.06 -0.57
N ALA A 53 5.26 13.97 0.11
CA ALA A 53 3.86 14.28 -0.18
C ALA A 53 3.62 14.55 -1.67
N ARG A 54 4.50 15.33 -2.31
CA ARG A 54 4.45 15.61 -3.75
C ARG A 54 4.52 14.34 -4.62
N GLN A 55 5.31 13.34 -4.22
CA GLN A 55 5.36 12.07 -4.96
C GLN A 55 4.05 11.32 -4.79
N ILE A 56 3.54 11.19 -3.56
CA ILE A 56 2.26 10.53 -3.28
C ILE A 56 1.13 11.17 -4.12
N GLU A 57 1.02 12.50 -4.11
CA GLU A 57 0.05 13.26 -4.92
C GLU A 57 0.15 12.91 -6.42
N GLN A 58 1.37 12.87 -6.96
CA GLN A 58 1.61 12.56 -8.37
C GLN A 58 1.35 11.10 -8.74
N VAL A 59 1.67 10.14 -7.85
CA VAL A 59 1.49 8.71 -8.11
C VAL A 59 0.02 8.34 -8.05
N PHE A 60 -0.67 8.80 -7.02
CA PHE A 60 -2.04 8.42 -6.70
C PHE A 60 -3.08 9.41 -7.22
N LEU A 61 -2.67 10.45 -7.95
CA LEU A 61 -3.54 11.47 -8.54
C LEU A 61 -4.51 12.07 -7.51
N THR A 62 -3.95 12.48 -6.38
CA THR A 62 -4.68 13.15 -5.30
C THR A 62 -3.91 14.37 -4.83
N GLU A 63 -4.52 15.18 -3.96
CA GLU A 63 -3.91 16.32 -3.30
C GLU A 63 -3.89 16.06 -1.79
N ILE A 64 -2.77 16.34 -1.11
CA ILE A 64 -2.64 16.13 0.34
C ILE A 64 -2.73 17.49 1.03
N HIS A 65 -3.78 17.69 1.79
CA HIS A 65 -4.04 18.94 2.50
C HIS A 65 -4.06 18.75 4.01
N ARG A 66 -4.05 19.89 4.71
CA ARG A 66 -4.32 19.96 6.13
C ARG A 66 -5.76 20.39 6.37
N TYR A 67 -6.48 19.64 7.19
CA TYR A 67 -7.86 19.92 7.55
C TYR A 67 -7.97 20.14 9.05
N GLU A 68 -8.76 21.13 9.46
CA GLU A 68 -9.12 21.30 10.87
C GLU A 68 -10.39 20.50 11.14
N PHE A 69 -10.33 19.57 12.10
CA PHE A 69 -11.46 18.77 12.53
C PHE A 69 -11.43 18.63 14.06
N ASN A 70 -12.55 18.96 14.72
CA ASN A 70 -12.64 18.96 16.19
C ASN A 70 -11.54 19.77 16.91
N GLY A 71 -11.00 20.82 16.28
CA GLY A 71 -9.93 21.65 16.84
C GLY A 71 -8.52 21.06 16.68
N GLU A 72 -8.38 19.94 15.96
CA GLU A 72 -7.10 19.32 15.64
C GLU A 72 -6.81 19.42 14.13
N MET A 73 -5.54 19.61 13.79
CA MET A 73 -5.09 19.65 12.39
C MET A 73 -4.70 18.24 11.94
N HIS A 74 -5.40 17.74 10.93
CA HIS A 74 -5.19 16.44 10.30
C HIS A 74 -4.61 16.57 8.91
N VAL A 75 -3.88 15.55 8.46
CA VAL A 75 -3.45 15.40 7.06
C VAL A 75 -4.32 14.37 6.39
N ALA A 76 -4.85 14.68 5.19
CA ALA A 76 -5.58 13.72 4.38
C ALA A 76 -5.55 14.06 2.89
N ASN A 77 -5.83 13.04 2.07
CA ASN A 77 -6.09 13.20 0.65
C ASN A 77 -7.43 13.93 0.41
N ALA A 78 -7.45 14.89 -0.51
CA ALA A 78 -8.60 15.72 -0.84
C ALA A 78 -9.60 15.04 -1.80
N THR A 79 -9.13 14.06 -2.56
CA THR A 79 -9.90 13.29 -3.54
C THR A 79 -9.62 11.81 -3.39
N ASP A 80 -10.48 10.97 -3.96
CA ASP A 80 -10.18 9.56 -4.14
C ASP A 80 -8.85 9.40 -4.91
N ILE A 81 -8.10 8.37 -4.53
CA ILE A 81 -6.87 8.00 -5.23
C ILE A 81 -7.17 7.24 -6.51
N SER A 82 -6.19 7.23 -7.41
CA SER A 82 -6.20 6.42 -8.62
C SER A 82 -4.95 5.55 -8.69
N ILE A 83 -5.12 4.34 -9.20
CA ILE A 83 -4.04 3.42 -9.56
C ILE A 83 -4.17 3.04 -11.04
N PRO A 84 -3.08 2.62 -11.70
CA PRO A 84 -3.16 2.08 -13.05
C PRO A 84 -4.14 0.89 -13.12
N GLN A 85 -4.98 0.84 -14.16
CA GLN A 85 -5.96 -0.23 -14.36
C GLN A 85 -5.33 -1.63 -14.35
N ALA A 86 -4.08 -1.76 -14.82
CA ALA A 86 -3.33 -3.01 -14.79
C ALA A 86 -3.13 -3.57 -13.37
N LEU A 87 -3.17 -2.72 -12.33
CA LEU A 87 -3.00 -3.10 -10.93
C LEU A 87 -4.33 -3.33 -10.21
N ALA A 88 -5.47 -2.97 -10.81
CA ALA A 88 -6.78 -3.01 -10.15
C ALA A 88 -7.24 -4.41 -9.74
N GLY A 89 -6.69 -5.47 -10.37
CA GLY A 89 -6.96 -6.86 -9.99
C GLY A 89 -6.09 -7.40 -8.86
N ILE A 90 -5.06 -6.66 -8.45
CA ILE A 90 -4.02 -7.11 -7.51
C ILE A 90 -4.04 -6.24 -6.25
N VAL A 91 -4.18 -4.92 -6.42
CA VAL A 91 -4.21 -3.94 -5.33
C VAL A 91 -5.65 -3.76 -4.84
N ALA A 92 -5.91 -4.16 -3.60
CA ALA A 92 -7.22 -3.98 -2.98
C ALA A 92 -7.44 -2.55 -2.47
N GLU A 93 -6.43 -1.99 -1.79
CA GLU A 93 -6.51 -0.67 -1.17
C GLU A 93 -5.11 -0.06 -1.00
N VAL A 94 -5.07 1.25 -0.78
CA VAL A 94 -3.89 1.97 -0.29
C VAL A 94 -4.31 2.68 0.98
N VAL A 95 -3.66 2.34 2.08
CA VAL A 95 -4.00 2.83 3.43
C VAL A 95 -2.99 3.87 3.89
N SER A 96 -3.28 4.49 5.04
CA SER A 96 -2.35 5.42 5.72
C SER A 96 -2.01 6.69 4.92
N LEU A 97 -2.88 7.10 3.99
CA LEU A 97 -2.78 8.39 3.30
C LEU A 97 -3.43 9.55 4.08
N HIS A 98 -3.94 9.26 5.29
CA HIS A 98 -4.46 10.23 6.24
C HIS A 98 -4.14 9.82 7.69
N ASP A 99 -4.21 10.76 8.62
CA ASP A 99 -3.92 10.55 10.05
C ASP A 99 -5.17 10.55 10.96
N PHE A 100 -6.36 10.55 10.37
CA PHE A 100 -7.60 10.33 11.13
C PHE A 100 -7.58 8.95 11.79
N VAL A 101 -7.64 8.93 13.12
CA VAL A 101 -7.75 7.70 13.91
C VAL A 101 -9.23 7.32 14.00
N SER A 102 -9.58 6.11 13.56
CA SER A 102 -10.92 5.53 13.72
C SER A 102 -11.17 5.01 15.13
#